data_AF-A0A8B9HTM3-F1
#
_entry.id   AF-A0A8B9HTM3-F1
#
_cell.length_a   1.000
_cell.length_b   1.000
_cell.length_c   1.000
_cell.angle_alpha   90.00
_cell.angle_beta   90.00
_cell.angle_gamma   90.00
#
_symmetry.space_group_name_H-M   'P 1'
#
loop_
_entity.id
_entity.type
_entity.pdbx_description
1 polymer ?
#
loop_
_entity_poly.entity_id
_entity_poly.type
_entity_poly.pdbx_seq_one_letter_code
_entity_poly.pdbx_strand_id
1 'polypeptide(L)'
;MAFYEVYSHPALIRYKTNVCTRATLFVLMVFCLTYIPPLLVAYKSQGFWLKRSTYEEQPVVQFQYQMLMIGATGTAGEFVAWSTFPDFNRLLGSNLRIPAVWKKQTFDSGCGHMK
;
A
#
# COMPACT_ATOMS: atom_id res chain seq x y z
N MET A 1 -80.80 -16.01 35.60
CA MET A 1 -80.67 -14.54 35.74
C MET A 1 -79.44 -14.13 34.95
N ALA A 2 -79.61 -13.32 33.90
CA ALA A 2 -78.53 -12.96 32.97
C ALA A 2 -77.90 -11.63 33.42
N PHE A 3 -76.58 -11.62 33.56
CA PHE A 3 -75.81 -10.41 33.87
C PHE A 3 -75.52 -9.65 32.57
N TYR A 4 -75.77 -8.35 32.56
CA TYR A 4 -75.49 -7.44 31.45
C TYR A 4 -74.37 -6.48 31.87
N GLU A 5 -73.20 -6.58 31.23
CA GLU A 5 -72.08 -5.66 31.47
C GLU A 5 -72.32 -4.35 30.72
N VAL A 6 -72.52 -3.27 31.49
CA VAL A 6 -72.86 -1.94 30.96
C VAL A 6 -71.63 -1.15 30.50
N TYR A 7 -70.43 -1.46 31.03
CA TYR A 7 -69.21 -0.74 30.71
C TYR A 7 -67.96 -1.54 31.10
N SER A 8 -67.02 -1.69 30.16
CA SER A 8 -65.71 -2.31 30.41
C SER A 8 -64.61 -1.40 29.88
N HIS A 9 -63.64 -1.03 30.72
CA HIS A 9 -62.44 -0.33 30.28
C HIS A 9 -61.20 -1.12 30.72
N PRO A 10 -60.20 -1.32 29.85
CA PRO A 10 -58.99 -2.03 30.21
C PRO A 10 -58.19 -1.26 31.27
N ALA A 11 -57.94 -1.87 32.42
CA ALA A 11 -57.03 -1.37 33.43
C ALA A 11 -55.59 -1.72 33.04
N LEU A 12 -54.79 -0.72 32.65
CA LEU A 12 -53.37 -0.90 32.38
C LEU A 12 -52.58 -0.94 33.69
N ILE A 13 -52.40 -2.13 34.27
CA ILE A 13 -51.55 -2.32 35.44
C ILE A 13 -50.08 -2.31 35.00
N ARG A 14 -49.34 -1.26 35.38
CA ARG A 14 -47.91 -1.14 35.09
C ARG A 14 -47.11 -1.55 36.33
N TYR A 15 -46.57 -2.76 36.31
CA TYR A 15 -45.63 -3.24 37.32
C TYR A 15 -44.28 -2.53 37.14
N LYS A 16 -43.93 -1.66 38.08
CA LYS A 16 -42.62 -1.01 38.11
C LYS A 16 -41.66 -1.87 38.91
N THR A 17 -40.61 -2.38 38.27
CA THR A 17 -39.50 -3.04 38.96
C THR A 17 -38.49 -2.01 39.44
N ASN A 18 -37.90 -2.21 40.62
CA ASN A 18 -36.78 -1.38 41.07
C ASN A 18 -35.55 -1.61 40.20
N VAL A 19 -34.74 -0.57 40.00
CA VAL A 19 -33.56 -0.56 39.11
C VAL A 19 -32.47 -1.55 39.57
N CYS A 20 -32.50 -1.99 40.82
CA CYS A 20 -31.53 -2.90 41.42
C CYS A 20 -32.18 -4.26 41.77
N THR A 21 -32.48 -5.08 40.75
CA THR A 21 -32.90 -6.48 40.95
C THR A 21 -31.83 -7.40 40.38
N ARG A 22 -31.81 -8.68 40.78
CA ARG A 22 -30.85 -9.66 40.22
C ARG A 22 -30.92 -9.76 38.69
N ALA A 23 -32.11 -9.53 38.12
CA ALA A 23 -32.31 -9.50 36.68
C ALA A 23 -31.61 -8.33 35.98
N THR A 24 -31.64 -7.12 36.56
CA THR A 24 -30.96 -5.96 35.98
C THR A 24 -29.44 -6.10 36.07
N LEU A 25 -28.91 -6.70 37.14
CA LEU A 25 -27.50 -7.05 37.27
C LEU A 25 -27.05 -8.08 36.22
N PHE A 26 -27.87 -9.11 35.98
CA PHE A 26 -27.58 -10.09 34.94
C PHE A 26 -27.54 -9.46 33.54
N VAL A 27 -28.53 -8.62 33.23
CA VAL A 27 -28.58 -7.88 31.95
C VAL A 27 -27.36 -6.96 31.81
N LEU A 28 -26.97 -6.24 32.86
CA LEU A 28 -25.78 -5.38 32.84
C LEU A 28 -24.52 -6.20 32.61
N MET A 29 -24.37 -7.35 33.27
CA MET A 29 -23.22 -8.23 33.09
C MET A 29 -23.12 -8.76 31.65
N VAL A 30 -24.23 -9.22 31.07
CA VAL A 30 -24.28 -9.67 29.67
C VAL A 30 -23.96 -8.53 28.72
N PHE A 31 -24.45 -7.33 28.99
CA PHE A 31 -24.15 -6.13 28.20
C PHE A 31 -22.65 -5.83 28.25
N CYS A 32 -22.05 -5.77 29.43
CA CYS A 32 -20.61 -5.60 29.59
C CYS A 32 -19.82 -6.69 28.85
N LEU A 33 -20.19 -7.96 28.98
CA LEU A 33 -19.52 -9.06 28.27
C LEU A 33 -19.68 -8.98 26.76
N THR A 34 -20.73 -8.37 26.24
CA THR A 34 -20.98 -8.26 24.79
C THR A 34 -20.23 -7.07 24.19
N TYR A 35 -20.16 -5.94 24.90
CA TYR A 35 -19.59 -4.70 24.35
C TYR A 35 -18.10 -4.48 24.70
N ILE A 36 -17.62 -4.97 25.84
CA ILE A 36 -16.22 -4.77 26.26
C ILE A 36 -15.23 -5.53 25.35
N PRO A 37 -15.44 -6.81 24.99
CA PRO A 37 -14.48 -7.55 24.17
C PRO A 37 -14.21 -6.94 22.78
N PRO A 38 -15.23 -6.60 21.96
CA PRO A 38 -14.96 -6.00 20.65
C PRO A 38 -14.25 -4.65 20.77
N LEU A 39 -14.52 -3.87 21.82
CA LEU A 39 -13.85 -2.59 22.07
C LEU A 39 -12.38 -2.78 22.49
N LEU A 40 -12.07 -3.82 23.27
CA LEU A 40 -10.69 -4.18 23.61
C LEU A 40 -9.90 -4.68 22.40
N VAL A 41 -10.51 -5.51 21.56
CA VAL A 41 -9.90 -5.99 20.32
C VAL A 41 -9.61 -4.82 19.39
N ALA A 42 -10.57 -3.90 19.25
CA ALA A 42 -10.40 -2.66 18.50
C ALA A 42 -9.26 -1.78 19.02
N TYR A 43 -9.16 -1.62 20.34
CA TYR A 43 -8.09 -0.85 20.96
C TYR A 43 -6.71 -1.49 20.77
N LYS A 44 -6.63 -2.82 20.89
CA LYS A 44 -5.37 -3.58 20.75
C LYS A 44 -4.90 -3.77 19.32
N SER A 45 -5.83 -3.83 18.36
CA SER A 45 -5.49 -4.16 16.97
C SER A 45 -4.71 -3.05 16.25
N GLN A 46 -4.48 -1.88 16.86
CA GLN A 46 -3.78 -0.72 16.28
C GLN A 46 -4.38 -0.22 14.94
N GLY A 47 -5.48 -0.84 14.46
CA GLY A 47 -6.06 -0.61 13.14
C GLY A 47 -6.94 0.63 13.06
N PHE A 48 -7.47 1.11 14.19
CA PHE A 48 -8.31 2.31 14.24
C PHE A 48 -7.52 3.63 14.11
N TRP A 49 -6.19 3.58 14.27
CA TRP A 49 -5.31 4.75 14.21
C TRP A 49 -4.10 4.54 13.29
N LEU A 50 -4.27 3.74 12.23
CA LEU A 50 -3.20 3.58 11.24
C LEU A 50 -3.15 4.82 10.34
N LYS A 51 -2.36 5.83 10.73
CA LYS A 51 -2.30 7.12 10.02
C LYS A 51 -1.67 7.03 8.63
N ARG A 52 -0.70 6.13 8.42
CA ARG A 52 -0.12 5.84 7.10
C ARG A 52 0.81 4.63 7.20
N SER A 53 0.64 3.64 6.31
CA SER A 53 1.66 2.63 6.02
C SER A 53 2.40 3.07 4.76
N THR A 54 3.51 3.81 4.91
CA THR A 54 4.35 4.17 3.78
C THR A 54 5.29 3.00 3.51
N TYR A 55 5.18 2.40 2.32
CA TYR A 55 6.09 1.39 1.82
C TYR A 55 7.02 2.08 0.83
N GLU A 56 8.26 2.32 1.24
CA GLU A 56 9.30 2.89 0.38
C GLU A 56 10.09 1.75 -0.25
N GLU A 57 9.73 1.39 -1.47
CA GLU A 57 10.51 0.45 -2.28
C GLU A 57 11.72 1.20 -2.83
N GLN A 58 12.94 0.79 -2.46
CA GLN A 58 14.11 1.40 -3.07
C GLN A 58 14.23 0.88 -4.52
N PRO A 59 14.08 1.73 -5.56
CA PRO A 59 14.24 1.27 -6.92
C PRO A 59 15.71 0.93 -7.16
N VAL A 60 15.96 -0.29 -7.62
CA VAL A 60 17.29 -0.71 -8.06
C VAL A 60 17.58 -0.06 -9.41
N VAL A 61 18.12 1.16 -9.39
CA VAL A 61 18.50 1.90 -10.60
C VAL A 61 19.86 1.40 -11.08
N GLN A 62 19.85 0.49 -12.06
CA GLN A 62 21.06 0.07 -12.76
C GLN A 62 21.19 0.85 -14.07
N PHE A 63 22.34 1.50 -14.27
CA PHE A 63 22.67 2.07 -15.57
C PHE A 63 22.87 0.94 -16.59
N GLN A 64 22.14 0.99 -17.70
CA GLN A 64 22.21 -0.05 -18.74
C GLN A 64 23.49 0.02 -19.60
N TYR A 65 24.37 1.00 -19.32
CA TYR A 65 25.64 1.22 -20.03
C TYR A 65 25.49 1.13 -21.56
N GLN A 66 24.46 1.78 -22.09
CA GLN A 66 24.21 1.84 -23.52
C GLN A 66 25.11 2.89 -24.16
N MET A 67 25.77 2.53 -25.27
CA MET A 67 26.73 3.38 -25.96
C MET A 67 26.43 3.41 -27.46
N LEU A 68 26.52 4.60 -28.05
CA LEU A 68 26.46 4.84 -29.48
C LEU A 68 27.74 5.56 -29.90
N MET A 69 28.42 5.01 -30.90
CA MET A 69 29.65 5.52 -31.47
C MET A 69 29.42 5.81 -32.94
N ILE A 70 29.74 7.02 -33.38
CA ILE A 70 29.68 7.44 -34.79
C ILE A 70 31.00 8.14 -35.11
N GLY A 71 31.73 7.61 -36.07
CA GLY A 71 32.94 8.20 -36.65
C GLY A 71 32.66 8.66 -38.07
N ALA A 72 32.83 9.95 -38.34
CA ALA A 72 32.79 10.45 -39.70
C ALA A 72 34.14 10.14 -40.39
N THR A 73 34.10 9.49 -41.54
CA THR A 73 35.25 9.32 -42.42
C THR A 73 35.17 10.40 -43.52
N GLY A 74 36.31 10.93 -43.96
CA GLY A 74 36.37 12.16 -44.75
C GLY A 74 35.61 12.17 -46.09
N THR A 75 35.26 13.39 -46.50
CA THR A 75 34.84 13.89 -47.83
C THR A 75 33.96 13.01 -48.72
N ALA A 76 32.80 12.55 -48.23
CA ALA A 76 31.56 12.38 -49.02
C ALA A 76 30.43 11.70 -48.20
N GLY A 77 30.23 12.10 -46.95
CA GLY A 77 29.14 11.53 -46.13
C GLY A 77 29.36 10.06 -45.72
N GLU A 78 30.58 9.54 -45.86
CA GLU A 78 30.95 8.23 -45.33
C GLU A 78 31.03 8.30 -43.79
N PHE A 79 30.22 7.49 -43.11
CA PHE A 79 30.23 7.40 -41.66
C PHE A 79 30.32 5.94 -41.25
N VAL A 80 31.02 5.70 -40.15
CA VAL A 80 31.12 4.40 -39.51
C VAL A 80 30.44 4.51 -38.18
N ALA A 81 29.49 3.62 -37.88
CA ALA A 81 28.79 3.65 -36.61
C ALA A 81 28.71 2.28 -35.97
N TRP A 82 28.57 2.27 -34.65
CA TRP A 82 28.35 1.09 -33.84
C TRP A 82 27.64 1.47 -32.55
N SER A 83 26.75 0.61 -32.10
CA SER A 83 26.08 0.81 -30.82
C SER A 83 25.94 -0.48 -30.04
N THR A 84 25.62 -0.36 -28.76
CA THR A 84 25.17 -1.49 -27.93
C THR A 84 23.73 -1.92 -28.25
N PHE A 85 23.01 -1.18 -29.10
CA PHE A 85 21.63 -1.48 -29.48
C PHE A 85 21.59 -2.40 -30.71
N PRO A 86 21.02 -3.62 -30.59
CA PRO A 86 21.00 -4.57 -31.70
C PRO A 86 20.19 -4.06 -32.89
N ASP A 87 19.08 -3.35 -32.64
CA ASP A 87 18.21 -2.83 -33.70
C ASP A 87 18.86 -1.72 -34.50
N PHE A 88 19.59 -0.82 -33.85
CA PHE A 88 20.34 0.23 -34.55
C PHE A 88 21.46 -0.35 -35.41
N ASN A 89 22.18 -1.37 -34.90
CA ASN A 89 23.24 -2.03 -35.68
C ASN A 89 22.72 -2.74 -36.93
N ARG A 90 21.47 -3.25 -36.90
CA ARG A 90 20.82 -3.84 -38.08
C ARG A 90 20.53 -2.80 -39.16
N LEU A 91 20.20 -1.57 -38.76
CA LEU A 91 19.92 -0.46 -39.69
C LEU A 91 21.19 0.10 -40.35
N LEU A 92 22.37 -0.08 -39.74
CA LEU A 92 23.64 0.47 -40.22
C LEU A 92 24.24 -0.29 -41.42
N GLY A 93 23.87 -1.57 -41.63
CA GLY A 93 24.27 -2.35 -42.80
C GLY A 93 25.79 -2.34 -43.06
N SER A 94 26.21 -1.76 -44.19
CA SER A 94 27.61 -1.67 -44.64
C SER A 94 28.48 -0.68 -43.84
N ASN A 95 27.87 0.22 -43.07
CA ASN A 95 28.55 1.22 -42.25
C ASN A 95 28.84 0.74 -40.82
N LEU A 96 28.52 -0.53 -40.52
CA LEU A 96 28.75 -1.15 -39.21
C LEU A 96 30.21 -1.59 -39.05
N ARG A 97 30.89 -1.09 -38.01
CA ARG A 97 32.24 -1.57 -37.64
C ARG A 97 32.32 -1.85 -36.16
N ILE A 98 32.65 -3.08 -35.78
CA ILE A 98 32.62 -3.54 -34.39
C ILE A 98 33.91 -3.11 -33.67
N PRO A 99 33.84 -2.24 -32.64
CA PRO A 99 34.98 -1.86 -31.82
C PRO A 99 35.22 -2.85 -30.68
N ALA A 100 36.48 -2.97 -30.24
CA ALA A 100 36.83 -3.68 -29.01
C ALA A 100 36.61 -2.74 -27.80
N VAL A 101 35.47 -2.89 -27.11
CA VAL A 101 35.09 -2.02 -25.97
C VAL A 101 35.07 -2.83 -24.68
N TRP A 102 35.67 -2.28 -23.63
CA TRP A 102 35.68 -2.86 -22.28
C TRP A 102 34.91 -1.97 -21.31
N LYS A 103 34.14 -2.58 -20.41
CA LYS A 103 33.41 -1.86 -19.37
C LYS A 103 34.18 -1.93 -18.06
N LYS A 104 34.37 -0.79 -17.39
CA LYS A 104 34.92 -0.72 -16.03
C LYS A 104 33.99 0.14 -15.19
N GLN A 105 33.44 -0.43 -14.12
CA GLN A 105 32.63 0.30 -13.14
C GLN A 105 33.49 0.54 -11.90
N THR A 106 33.71 1.80 -11.55
CA THR A 106 34.36 2.20 -10.29
C THR A 106 33.31 2.77 -9.36
N PHE A 107 33.17 2.17 -8.18
CA PHE A 107 32.31 2.69 -7.13
C PHE A 107 33.12 3.70 -6.33
N ASP A 108 32.90 4.99 -6.58
CA ASP A 108 33.51 6.05 -5.78
C ASP A 108 32.59 6.31 -4.59
N SER A 109 32.93 5.73 -3.44
CA SER A 109 32.27 6.05 -2.19
C SER A 109 32.73 7.44 -1.78
N GLY A 110 32.05 8.46 -2.30
CA GLY A 110 32.23 9.86 -1.94
C GLY A 110 31.88 10.10 -0.47
N CYS A 111 32.73 9.60 0.44
CA CYS A 111 32.71 9.97 1.84
C CYS A 111 33.37 11.35 1.94
N GLY A 112 32.58 12.39 1.64
CA GLY A 112 32.95 13.77 1.87
C GLY A 112 33.14 13.99 3.35
N HIS A 113 34.39 13.92 3.82
CA HIS A 113 34.80 14.49 5.09
C HIS A 113 34.55 16.00 5.02
N MET A 114 33.39 16.47 5.51
CA MET A 114 33.22 17.86 5.88
C MET A 114 34.08 18.10 7.13
N LYS A 115 35.16 18.87 6.95
CA LYS A 115 35.89 19.54 8.02
C LYS A 115 35.31 20.92 8.23
#